data_AF-A0A2G2XU66-F1
#
_entry.id   AF-A0A2G2XU66-F1
#
_cell.length_a   1.000
_cell.length_b   1.000
_cell.length_c   1.000
_cell.angle_alpha   90.00
_cell.angle_beta   90.00
_cell.angle_gamma   90.00
#
_symmetry.space_group_name_H-M   'P 1'
#
loop_
_entity.id
_entity.type
_entity.pdbx_description
1 polymer ?
#
loop_
_entity_poly.entity_id
_entity_poly.type
_entity_poly.pdbx_seq_one_letter_code
_entity_poly.pdbx_strand_id
1 'polypeptide(L)'
;MDIDCMNSNGKSSMLDEGKQLMLDASNMKHDSNIPKQYIWPDYEKPCVVAQELSFPVIDLRGFFSGDPIVDQQVSRLFDEAYSSHNFFLVNHGVDANLISNAHRYLDAFFDLQLSEKQKAQRKIGE
;
A
#
# COMPACT_ATOMS: atom_id res chain seq x y z
N MET A 1 11.53 -6.55 -31.11
CA MET A 1 12.03 -7.65 -30.26
C MET A 1 10.90 -7.94 -29.31
N ASP A 2 10.03 -8.84 -29.73
CA ASP A 2 8.86 -9.26 -28.97
C ASP A 2 9.31 -10.33 -27.97
N ILE A 3 8.89 -10.17 -26.72
CA ILE A 3 9.17 -11.15 -25.67
C ILE A 3 7.96 -12.07 -25.59
N ASP A 4 8.13 -13.28 -26.13
CA ASP A 4 7.18 -14.37 -26.01
C ASP A 4 6.98 -14.76 -24.53
N CYS A 5 5.78 -14.53 -24.01
CA CYS A 5 5.37 -14.95 -22.68
C CYS A 5 5.20 -16.47 -22.67
N MET A 6 6.11 -17.18 -21.99
CA MET A 6 6.02 -18.62 -21.79
C MET A 6 4.77 -19.00 -20.99
N ASN A 7 3.88 -19.75 -21.64
CA ASN A 7 2.77 -20.46 -21.04
C ASN A 7 3.27 -21.82 -20.54
N SER A 8 3.56 -21.94 -19.24
CA SER A 8 3.77 -23.24 -18.59
C SER A 8 2.53 -23.64 -17.81
N ASN A 9 1.75 -24.52 -18.45
CA ASN A 9 0.60 -25.21 -17.92
C ASN A 9 1.03 -26.15 -16.76
N GLY A 10 1.11 -25.60 -15.55
CA GLY A 10 1.19 -26.38 -14.32
C GLY A 10 -0.19 -26.47 -13.68
N LYS A 11 -0.82 -27.65 -13.74
CA LYS A 11 -2.07 -27.95 -13.01
C LYS A 11 -1.86 -27.67 -11.51
N SER A 12 -2.39 -26.55 -11.00
CA SER A 12 -2.66 -26.40 -9.58
C SER A 12 -4.10 -26.84 -9.33
N SER A 13 -4.26 -27.86 -8.49
CA SER A 13 -5.54 -28.45 -8.12
C SER A 13 -6.48 -27.40 -7.53
N MET A 14 -7.68 -27.28 -8.13
CA MET A 14 -8.87 -26.76 -7.47
C MET A 14 -9.01 -27.39 -6.08
N LEU A 15 -9.23 -26.55 -5.06
CA LEU A 15 -10.23 -26.69 -3.99
C LEU A 15 -10.01 -25.57 -2.96
N ASP A 16 -10.66 -24.42 -3.16
CA ASP A 16 -11.34 -23.71 -2.07
C ASP A 16 -12.51 -22.93 -2.68
N GLU A 17 -13.56 -23.69 -2.99
CA GLU A 17 -14.85 -23.12 -3.37
C GLU A 17 -15.46 -22.41 -2.16
N GLY A 18 -15.66 -21.10 -2.27
CA GLY A 18 -16.86 -20.46 -1.75
C GLY A 18 -17.00 -20.33 -0.23
N LYS A 19 -15.94 -20.32 0.56
CA LYS A 19 -16.03 -19.71 1.89
C LYS A 19 -15.98 -18.20 1.75
N GLN A 20 -17.16 -17.58 1.67
CA GLN A 20 -17.30 -16.17 1.97
C GLN A 20 -16.69 -15.96 3.36
N LEU A 21 -15.52 -15.33 3.42
CA LEU A 21 -14.85 -14.99 4.66
C LEU A 21 -15.70 -13.92 5.34
N MET A 22 -16.75 -14.35 6.03
CA MET A 22 -17.57 -13.49 6.86
C MET A 22 -16.73 -13.17 8.08
N LEU A 23 -16.13 -11.98 8.08
CA LEU A 23 -15.35 -11.49 9.21
C LEU A 23 -16.29 -11.20 10.38
N ASP A 24 -16.36 -12.12 11.32
CA ASP A 24 -17.15 -11.97 12.55
C ASP A 24 -16.34 -11.20 13.59
N ALA A 25 -16.24 -9.89 13.38
CA ALA A 25 -15.48 -8.99 14.25
C ALA A 25 -15.96 -8.99 15.70
N SER A 26 -17.21 -9.38 15.96
CA SER A 26 -17.80 -9.42 17.31
C SER A 26 -17.22 -10.58 18.13
N ASN A 27 -17.05 -11.75 17.50
CA ASN A 27 -16.51 -12.94 18.14
C ASN A 27 -14.97 -12.92 18.25
N MET A 28 -14.28 -12.23 17.34
CA MET A 28 -12.81 -12.13 17.36
C MET A 28 -12.25 -11.24 18.48
N LYS A 29 -13.05 -10.31 19.04
CA LYS A 29 -12.59 -9.41 20.13
C LYS A 29 -12.31 -10.13 21.45
N HIS A 30 -12.82 -11.35 21.62
CA HIS A 30 -12.76 -12.09 22.87
C HIS A 30 -11.86 -13.34 22.80
N ASP A 31 -11.32 -13.66 21.63
CA ASP A 31 -10.38 -14.77 21.49
C ASP A 31 -8.97 -14.31 21.84
N SER A 32 -8.29 -15.06 22.70
CA SER A 32 -6.89 -14.79 23.08
C SER A 32 -5.90 -15.31 22.03
N ASN A 33 -6.35 -16.17 21.11
CA ASN A 33 -5.50 -16.75 20.06
C ASN A 33 -5.68 -16.00 18.73
N ILE A 34 -4.56 -15.65 18.10
CA ILE A 34 -4.56 -15.11 16.74
C ILE A 34 -4.86 -16.25 15.76
N PRO A 35 -5.87 -16.15 14.88
CA PRO A 35 -6.14 -17.18 13.89
C PRO A 35 -4.94 -17.40 12.96
N LYS A 36 -4.71 -18.66 12.56
CA LYS A 36 -3.52 -19.06 11.77
C LYS A 36 -3.36 -18.27 10.47
N GLN A 37 -4.45 -17.86 9.81
CA GLN A 37 -4.39 -17.05 8.59
C GLN A 37 -3.81 -15.64 8.78
N TYR A 38 -3.68 -15.15 10.02
CA TYR A 38 -3.06 -13.86 10.35
C TYR A 38 -1.65 -14.01 10.94
N ILE A 39 -1.10 -15.23 11.01
CA ILE A 39 0.26 -15.49 11.48
C ILE A 39 1.18 -15.56 10.26
N TRP A 40 2.13 -14.63 10.14
CA TRP A 40 3.13 -14.70 9.07
C TRP A 40 4.00 -15.96 9.18
N PRO A 41 4.33 -16.60 8.04
CA PRO A 41 5.24 -17.71 8.01
C PRO A 41 6.64 -17.29 8.45
N ASP A 42 7.42 -18.22 9.00
CA ASP A 42 8.73 -17.90 9.61
C ASP A 42 9.70 -17.20 8.66
N TYR A 43 9.62 -17.47 7.35
CA TYR A 43 10.48 -16.86 6.33
C TYR A 43 10.08 -15.43 5.93
N GLU A 44 8.87 -14.97 6.29
CA GLU A 44 8.40 -13.58 6.08
C GLU A 44 8.52 -12.74 7.36
N LYS A 45 8.83 -13.37 8.51
CA LYS A 45 8.97 -12.64 9.76
C LYS A 45 10.10 -11.60 9.62
N PRO A 46 9.88 -10.37 10.10
CA PRO A 46 10.89 -9.33 10.01
C PRO A 46 12.19 -9.77 10.70
N CYS A 47 13.32 -9.40 10.10
CA CYS A 47 14.62 -9.65 10.68
C CYS A 47 14.71 -9.01 12.07
N VAL A 48 15.25 -9.74 13.05
CA VAL A 48 15.44 -9.26 14.43
C VAL A 48 16.37 -8.04 14.47
N VAL A 49 17.21 -7.89 13.45
CA VAL A 49 18.08 -6.74 13.24
C VAL A 49 17.49 -5.88 12.13
N ALA A 50 16.85 -4.76 12.51
CA ALA A 50 16.40 -3.77 11.55
C ALA A 50 17.62 -3.11 10.89
N GLN A 51 17.67 -3.12 9.56
CA GLN A 51 18.64 -2.33 8.80
C GLN A 51 18.07 -0.93 8.61
N GLU A 52 18.86 0.09 8.95
CA GLU A 52 18.52 1.47 8.62
C GLU A 52 18.75 1.69 7.13
N LEU A 53 17.66 1.85 6.38
CA LEU A 53 17.71 2.17 4.96
C LEU A 53 17.67 3.69 4.81
N SER A 54 18.74 4.26 4.25
CA SER A 54 18.75 5.66 3.84
C SER A 54 17.94 5.81 2.56
N PHE A 55 16.89 6.62 2.60
CA PHE A 55 16.09 6.96 1.43
C PHE A 55 16.24 8.45 1.11
N PRO A 56 16.51 8.81 -0.15
CA PRO A 56 16.55 10.20 -0.57
C PRO A 56 15.20 10.89 -0.37
N VAL A 57 15.23 12.16 0.04
CA VAL A 57 14.05 13.03 0.15
C VAL A 57 14.11 14.05 -0.98
N ILE A 58 13.09 14.06 -1.83
CA ILE A 58 12.95 14.98 -2.96
C ILE A 58 12.01 16.11 -2.57
N ASP A 59 12.51 17.36 -2.58
CA ASP A 59 11.73 18.55 -2.29
C ASP A 59 11.18 19.17 -3.59
N LEU A 60 9.85 19.17 -3.75
CA LEU A 60 9.18 19.74 -4.93
C LEU A 60 8.87 21.24 -4.81
N ARG A 61 9.20 21.91 -3.70
CA ARG A 61 8.90 23.34 -3.53
C ARG A 61 9.47 24.19 -4.68
N GLY A 62 10.71 23.88 -5.07
CA GLY A 62 11.40 24.56 -6.16
C GLY A 62 10.80 24.24 -7.54
N PHE A 63 10.31 23.02 -7.74
CA PHE A 63 9.67 22.58 -8.98
C PHE A 63 8.42 23.41 -9.32
N PHE A 64 7.64 23.80 -8.30
CA PHE A 64 6.45 24.64 -8.52
C PHE A 64 6.77 26.12 -8.77
N SER A 65 8.04 26.53 -8.75
CA SER A 65 8.43 27.92 -9.05
C SER A 65 8.49 28.22 -10.54
N GLY A 66 8.57 27.20 -11.40
CA GLY A 66 8.71 27.34 -12.85
C GLY A 66 10.10 27.78 -13.32
N ASP A 67 11.13 27.68 -12.46
CA ASP A 67 12.52 27.90 -12.82
C ASP A 67 13.08 26.67 -13.57
N PRO A 68 13.42 26.79 -14.87
CA PRO A 68 13.91 25.66 -15.66
C PRO A 68 15.18 24.99 -15.11
N ILE A 69 16.01 25.74 -14.38
CA ILE A 69 17.23 25.21 -13.77
C ILE A 69 16.87 24.32 -12.58
N VAL A 70 15.92 24.77 -11.75
CA VAL A 70 15.42 24.01 -10.61
C VAL A 70 14.64 22.78 -11.07
N ASP A 71 13.83 22.91 -12.12
CA ASP A 71 13.09 21.79 -12.71
C ASP A 71 14.03 20.69 -13.22
N GLN A 72 15.12 21.07 -13.88
CA GLN A 72 16.13 20.13 -14.34
C GLN A 72 16.84 19.44 -13.16
N GLN A 73 17.12 20.16 -12.07
CA GLN A 73 17.75 19.58 -10.88
C GLN A 73 16.83 18.57 -10.18
N VAL A 74 15.55 18.91 -9.98
CA VAL A 74 14.57 18.01 -9.37
C VAL A 74 14.36 16.76 -10.22
N SER A 75 14.30 16.91 -11.55
CA SER A 75 14.18 15.76 -12.47
C SER A 75 15.36 14.80 -12.34
N ARG A 76 16.61 15.32 -12.26
CA ARG A 76 17.80 14.48 -12.06
C ARG A 76 17.78 13.73 -10.74
N LEU A 77 17.39 14.40 -9.65
CA LEU A 77 17.26 13.74 -8.35
C LEU A 77 16.22 12.62 -8.38
N PHE A 78 15.13 12.81 -9.13
CA PHE A 78 14.12 11.79 -9.33
C PHE A 78 14.66 10.57 -10.08
N ASP A 79 15.41 10.80 -11.18
CA ASP A 79 16.03 9.73 -11.97
C ASP A 79 17.06 8.93 -11.16
N GLU A 80 17.89 9.62 -10.38
CA GLU A 80 18.88 8.99 -9.49
C GLU A 80 18.20 8.14 -8.42
N ALA A 81 17.17 8.69 -7.77
CA ALA A 81 16.48 8.01 -6.68
C ALA A 81 15.62 6.83 -7.15
N TYR A 82 15.00 6.95 -8.32
CA TYR A 82 14.27 5.86 -8.96
C TYR A 82 15.20 4.70 -9.34
N SER A 83 16.41 5.01 -9.80
CA SER A 83 17.43 4.02 -10.13
C SER A 83 18.00 3.30 -8.89
N SER A 84 17.90 3.93 -7.71
CA SER A 84 18.53 3.48 -6.47
C SER A 84 17.57 2.87 -5.45
N HIS A 85 16.39 2.37 -5.86
CA HIS A 85 15.45 1.55 -5.08
C HIS A 85 14.20 2.26 -4.55
N ASN A 86 14.24 3.47 -3.94
CA ASN A 86 13.06 4.19 -3.42
C ASN A 86 13.38 5.66 -3.03
N PHE A 87 12.36 6.50 -2.81
CA PHE A 87 12.50 7.88 -2.29
C PHE A 87 11.27 8.37 -1.52
N PHE A 88 11.41 9.49 -0.81
CA PHE A 88 10.32 10.26 -0.20
C PHE A 88 10.12 11.59 -0.92
N LEU A 89 8.88 12.09 -0.92
CA LEU A 89 8.51 13.36 -1.54
C LEU A 89 8.01 14.35 -0.48
N VAL A 90 8.52 15.58 -0.50
CA VAL A 90 8.06 16.67 0.39
C VAL A 90 7.71 17.92 -0.42
N ASN A 91 6.89 18.80 0.18
CA ASN A 91 6.35 19.99 -0.48
C ASN A 91 5.70 19.68 -1.85
N HIS A 92 5.03 18.53 -1.96
CA HIS A 92 4.41 18.02 -3.18
C HIS A 92 3.21 18.84 -3.70
N GLY A 93 2.91 19.99 -3.10
CA GLY A 93 1.84 20.90 -3.54
C GLY A 93 0.41 20.44 -3.23
N VAL A 94 0.22 19.31 -2.53
CA VAL A 94 -1.11 18.87 -2.10
C VAL A 94 -1.46 19.64 -0.83
N ASP A 95 -2.65 20.26 -0.84
CA ASP A 95 -3.15 21.06 0.28
C ASP A 95 -3.22 20.24 1.58
N ALA A 96 -2.71 20.83 2.66
CA ALA A 96 -2.64 20.16 3.95
C ALA A 96 -4.04 19.88 4.54
N ASN A 97 -5.03 20.73 4.26
CA ASN A 97 -6.40 20.47 4.71
C ASN A 97 -7.04 19.32 3.93
N LEU A 98 -6.70 19.14 2.65
CA LEU A 98 -7.15 17.97 1.88
C LEU A 98 -6.61 16.67 2.49
N ILE A 99 -5.32 16.62 2.84
CA ILE A 99 -4.70 15.47 3.51
C ILE A 99 -5.38 15.22 4.86
N SER A 100 -5.54 16.26 5.69
CA SER A 100 -6.21 16.15 6.98
C SER A 100 -7.64 15.65 6.85
N ASN A 101 -8.39 16.15 5.86
CA ASN A 101 -9.74 15.67 5.58
C ASN A 101 -9.75 14.21 5.13
N ALA A 102 -8.81 13.78 4.29
CA ALA A 102 -8.71 12.38 3.87
C ALA A 102 -8.53 11.44 5.09
N HIS A 103 -7.61 11.77 6.00
CA HIS A 103 -7.45 11.02 7.26
C HIS A 103 -8.73 11.02 8.09
N ARG A 104 -9.35 12.18 8.29
CA ARG A 104 -10.61 12.30 9.04
C ARG A 104 -11.73 11.45 8.46
N TYR A 105 -11.88 11.40 7.14
CA TYR A 105 -12.90 10.58 6.48
C TYR A 105 -12.57 9.09 6.49
N LEU A 106 -11.29 8.71 6.42
CA LEU A 106 -10.86 7.32 6.62
C LEU A 106 -11.23 6.84 8.02
N ASP A 107 -10.87 7.61 9.06
CA ASP A 107 -11.21 7.29 10.45
C ASP A 107 -12.73 7.16 10.63
N ALA A 108 -13.47 8.17 10.17
CA ALA A 108 -14.93 8.18 10.24
C ALA A 108 -15.57 6.97 9.55
N PHE A 109 -15.02 6.51 8.41
CA PHE A 109 -15.51 5.30 7.74
C PHE A 109 -15.24 4.04 8.55
N PHE A 110 -14.03 3.87 9.11
CA PHE A 110 -13.68 2.68 9.88
C PHE A 110 -14.37 2.61 11.24
N ASP A 111 -14.79 3.75 11.79
CA ASP A 111 -15.63 3.87 12.99
C ASP A 111 -17.10 3.44 12.78
N LEU A 112 -17.57 3.35 11.53
CA LEU A 112 -18.91 2.85 11.24
C LEU A 112 -19.09 1.40 11.68
N GLN A 113 -20.35 1.03 11.95
CA GLN A 113 -20.73 -0.36 12.21
C GLN A 113 -20.36 -1.25 11.00
N LEU A 114 -20.04 -2.52 11.28
CA LEU A 114 -19.63 -3.47 10.24
C LEU A 114 -20.67 -3.58 9.11
N SER A 115 -21.96 -3.58 9.43
CA SER A 115 -23.05 -3.64 8.45
C SER A 115 -23.03 -2.46 7.46
N GLU A 116 -22.65 -1.27 7.92
CA GLU A 116 -22.54 -0.09 7.07
C GLU A 116 -21.29 -0.19 6.17
N LYS A 117 -20.16 -0.65 6.72
CA LYS A 117 -18.92 -0.87 5.93
C LYS A 117 -19.09 -1.94 4.85
N GLN A 118 -19.84 -3.01 5.14
CA GLN A 118 -20.11 -4.09 4.18
C GLN A 118 -20.91 -3.65 2.95
N LYS A 119 -21.60 -2.51 3.00
CA LYS A 119 -22.25 -1.92 1.81
C LYS A 119 -21.24 -1.54 0.72
N ALA A 120 -19.98 -1.28 1.08
CA ALA A 120 -18.88 -0.99 0.16
C ALA A 120 -18.07 -2.24 -0.24
N GLN A 121 -18.54 -3.45 0.07
CA GLN A 121 -17.86 -4.68 -0.31
C GLN A 121 -17.81 -4.82 -1.83
N ARG A 122 -16.61 -5.04 -2.38
CA ARG A 122 -16.41 -5.29 -3.81
C ARG A 122 -17.23 -6.50 -4.27
N LYS A 123 -17.88 -6.37 -5.43
CA LYS A 123 -18.50 -7.51 -6.10
C LYS A 123 -17.44 -8.26 -6.92
N ILE A 124 -17.62 -9.56 -7.07
CA ILE A 124 -16.73 -10.37 -7.91
C ILE A 124 -16.87 -9.86 -9.35
N GLY A 125 -15.74 -9.50 -9.99
CA GLY A 125 -15.71 -9.03 -11.38
C GLY A 125 -15.78 -7.51 -11.56
N GLU A 126 -15.80 -6.73 -10.48
CA GLU A 126 -15.59 -5.26 -10.48
C GLU A 126 -14.15 -4.89 -10.09
#